data_AF-A0A3E4LMV3-F1
#
_entry.id   AF-A0A3E4LMV3-F1
#
_cell.length_a   1.000
_cell.length_b   1.000
_cell.length_c   1.000
_cell.angle_alpha   90.00
_cell.angle_beta   90.00
_cell.angle_gamma   90.00
#
_symmetry.space_group_name_H-M   'P 1'
#
loop_
_entity.id
_entity.type
_entity.pdbx_description
1 polymer ?
#
loop_
_entity_poly.entity_id
_entity_poly.type
_entity_poly.pdbx_seq_one_letter_code
_entity_poly.pdbx_strand_id
1 'polypeptide(L)'
;MEKERTVILKRKENIPYDFNINEEYKKYESIGDNKSELKTYKNWESHIINKCSQFTETTRLNFVHYIKGKKRSEENKIATLDAIWMPLNIFVLTVLLTFMFAFVELIKNYNAAASEIVTNYFVSNTDKLYEQTARLLEFNFKESIIFYGMFSVIILITGVALYVLGKNRRMNIANKISFYEDIILIIEKENNYKVKR
;
A
#
# COMPACT_ATOMS: atom_id res chain seq x y z
N MET A 1 38.35 -15.04 -40.38
CA MET A 1 37.46 -14.19 -39.56
C MET A 1 36.08 -14.85 -39.53
N GLU A 2 35.88 -15.71 -38.54
CA GLU A 2 34.61 -16.38 -38.29
C GLU A 2 33.62 -15.37 -37.70
N LYS A 3 32.48 -15.16 -38.37
CA LYS A 3 31.38 -14.35 -37.82
C LYS A 3 30.67 -15.19 -36.77
N GLU A 4 30.91 -14.91 -35.50
CA GLU A 4 30.09 -15.39 -34.40
C GLU A 4 28.63 -14.98 -34.64
N ARG A 5 27.77 -15.96 -34.93
CA ARG A 5 26.33 -15.78 -34.90
C ARG A 5 25.88 -15.83 -33.44
N THR A 6 25.62 -14.67 -32.86
CA THR A 6 24.91 -14.56 -31.59
C THR A 6 23.45 -15.02 -31.79
N VAL A 7 23.19 -16.28 -31.44
CA VAL A 7 21.83 -16.81 -31.35
C VAL A 7 21.21 -16.24 -30.08
N ILE A 8 20.40 -15.19 -30.22
CA ILE A 8 19.55 -14.70 -29.14
C ILE A 8 18.42 -15.72 -28.96
N LEU A 9 18.63 -16.70 -28.07
CA LEU A 9 17.57 -17.58 -27.59
C LEU A 9 16.54 -16.74 -26.82
N LYS A 10 15.52 -16.22 -27.52
CA LYS A 10 14.28 -15.77 -26.87
C LYS A 10 13.68 -16.98 -26.15
N ARG A 11 13.90 -17.08 -24.84
CA ARG A 11 13.24 -18.07 -23.98
C ARG A 11 11.73 -17.85 -24.14
N LYS A 12 11.05 -18.71 -24.88
CA LYS A 12 9.59 -18.74 -24.93
C LYS A 12 9.14 -19.02 -23.50
N GLU A 13 8.56 -18.05 -22.81
CA GLU A 13 8.00 -18.29 -21.49
C GLU A 13 7.01 -19.44 -21.62
N ASN A 14 7.29 -20.54 -20.92
CA ASN A 14 6.41 -21.69 -20.92
C ASN A 14 5.19 -21.31 -20.08
N ILE A 15 4.10 -20.89 -20.73
CA ILE A 15 2.85 -20.54 -20.08
C ILE A 15 2.18 -21.85 -19.65
N PRO A 16 2.14 -22.18 -18.34
CA PRO A 16 1.55 -23.44 -17.90
C PRO A 16 0.09 -23.49 -18.33
N TYR A 17 -0.33 -24.61 -18.91
CA TYR A 17 -1.72 -24.86 -19.32
C TYR A 17 -2.28 -23.86 -20.35
N ASP A 18 -1.41 -23.14 -21.08
CA ASP A 18 -1.80 -22.05 -21.99
C ASP A 18 -2.70 -20.98 -21.30
N PHE A 19 -2.50 -20.82 -19.99
CA PHE A 19 -3.27 -19.93 -19.13
C PHE A 19 -2.42 -18.76 -18.65
N ASN A 20 -2.49 -17.64 -19.36
CA ASN A 20 -1.82 -16.41 -18.95
C ASN A 20 -2.61 -15.69 -17.85
N ILE A 21 -2.23 -15.94 -16.60
CA ILE A 21 -2.85 -15.34 -15.40
C ILE A 21 -2.99 -13.82 -15.51
N ASN A 22 -1.98 -13.12 -16.03
CA ASN A 22 -2.00 -11.66 -16.06
C ASN A 22 -3.01 -11.12 -17.06
N GLU A 23 -3.16 -11.77 -18.21
CA GLU A 23 -4.16 -11.40 -19.22
C GLU A 23 -5.57 -11.74 -18.73
N GLU A 24 -5.75 -12.92 -18.14
CA GLU A 24 -7.05 -13.35 -17.61
C GLU A 24 -7.50 -12.48 -16.44
N TYR A 25 -6.57 -12.06 -15.58
CA TYR A 25 -6.87 -11.13 -14.50
C TYR A 25 -7.28 -9.75 -15.03
N LYS A 26 -6.63 -9.23 -16.08
CA LYS A 26 -7.05 -7.96 -16.72
C LYS A 26 -8.45 -8.05 -17.30
N LYS A 27 -8.78 -9.17 -17.95
CA LYS A 27 -10.13 -9.43 -18.46
C LYS A 27 -11.14 -9.43 -17.31
N TYR A 28 -10.82 -10.13 -16.21
CA TYR A 28 -11.64 -10.18 -15.01
C TYR A 28 -11.85 -8.80 -14.38
N GLU A 29 -10.80 -8.00 -14.24
CA GLU A 29 -10.88 -6.64 -13.67
C GLU A 29 -11.69 -5.68 -14.55
N SER A 30 -11.69 -5.89 -15.87
CA SER A 30 -12.46 -5.08 -16.82
C SER A 30 -13.96 -5.43 -16.89
N ILE A 31 -14.44 -6.44 -16.17
CA ILE A 31 -15.85 -6.85 -16.25
C ILE A 31 -16.74 -5.68 -15.82
N GLY A 32 -17.75 -5.36 -16.65
CA GLY A 32 -18.64 -4.22 -16.43
C GLY A 32 -18.20 -2.93 -17.13
N ASP A 33 -16.97 -2.88 -17.67
CA ASP A 33 -16.54 -1.76 -18.50
C ASP A 33 -17.11 -1.85 -19.92
N ASN A 34 -17.47 -0.69 -20.49
CA ASN A 34 -17.97 -0.58 -21.87
C ASN A 34 -16.97 -1.10 -22.93
N LYS A 35 -15.67 -1.14 -22.60
CA LYS A 35 -14.59 -1.59 -23.49
C LYS A 35 -14.18 -3.04 -23.26
N SER A 36 -14.79 -3.74 -22.30
CA SER A 36 -14.43 -5.12 -22.01
C SER A 36 -14.86 -6.07 -23.12
N GLU A 37 -13.97 -6.97 -23.52
CA GLU A 37 -14.30 -8.12 -24.37
C GLU A 37 -15.37 -9.00 -23.71
N LEU A 38 -15.35 -9.07 -22.37
CA LEU A 38 -16.24 -9.89 -21.55
C LEU A 38 -17.09 -8.98 -20.66
N LYS A 39 -18.14 -8.41 -21.25
CA LYS A 39 -19.03 -7.41 -20.63
C LYS A 39 -19.62 -7.81 -19.27
N THR A 40 -19.83 -9.11 -19.03
CA THR A 40 -20.47 -9.60 -17.80
C THR A 40 -19.66 -10.74 -17.19
N TYR A 41 -19.83 -10.93 -15.88
CA TYR A 41 -19.25 -12.05 -15.16
C TYR A 41 -19.62 -13.40 -15.77
N LYS A 42 -20.89 -13.57 -16.18
CA LYS A 42 -21.37 -14.81 -16.80
C LYS A 42 -20.66 -15.11 -18.13
N ASN A 43 -20.32 -14.08 -18.90
CA ASN A 43 -19.55 -14.24 -20.13
C ASN A 43 -18.12 -14.70 -19.82
N TRP A 44 -17.52 -14.13 -18.78
CA TRP A 44 -16.19 -14.53 -18.32
C TRP A 44 -16.18 -15.95 -17.73
N GLU A 45 -17.15 -16.30 -16.90
CA GLU A 45 -17.34 -17.66 -16.37
C GLU A 45 -17.45 -18.68 -17.52
N SER A 46 -18.27 -18.39 -18.53
CA SER A 46 -18.41 -19.23 -19.72
C SER A 46 -17.10 -19.36 -20.51
N HIS A 47 -16.31 -18.28 -20.60
CA HIS A 47 -14.97 -18.30 -21.21
C HIS A 47 -14.02 -19.25 -20.47
N ILE A 48 -13.99 -19.19 -19.14
CA ILE A 48 -13.16 -20.08 -18.31
C ILE A 48 -13.61 -21.53 -18.45
N ILE A 49 -14.91 -21.82 -18.38
CA ILE A 49 -15.46 -23.18 -18.57
C ILE A 49 -15.05 -23.73 -19.93
N ASN A 50 -15.20 -22.94 -21.00
CA ASN A 50 -14.85 -23.37 -22.35
C ASN A 50 -13.35 -23.71 -22.45
N LYS A 51 -12.47 -22.89 -21.86
CA LYS A 51 -11.03 -23.14 -21.81
C LYS A 51 -10.71 -24.42 -21.03
N CYS A 52 -11.32 -24.60 -19.86
CA CYS A 52 -11.13 -25.80 -19.03
C CYS A 52 -11.75 -27.07 -19.61
N SER A 53 -12.71 -26.96 -20.54
CA SER A 53 -13.33 -28.11 -21.23
C SER A 53 -12.34 -28.86 -22.13
N GLN A 54 -11.28 -28.17 -22.59
CA GLN A 54 -10.22 -28.74 -23.42
C GLN A 54 -9.22 -29.58 -22.61
N PHE A 55 -9.25 -29.50 -21.28
CA PHE A 55 -8.35 -30.24 -20.41
C PHE A 55 -8.84 -31.67 -20.16
N THR A 56 -7.91 -32.62 -20.17
CA THR A 56 -8.16 -33.96 -19.61
C THR A 56 -8.40 -33.88 -18.11
N GLU A 57 -8.96 -34.93 -17.51
CA GLU A 57 -9.23 -34.96 -16.06
C GLU A 57 -7.98 -34.73 -15.22
N THR A 58 -6.86 -35.35 -15.59
CA THR A 58 -5.56 -35.18 -14.92
C THR A 58 -5.00 -33.77 -15.09
N THR A 59 -5.05 -33.21 -16.31
CA THR A 59 -4.59 -31.84 -16.58
C THR A 59 -5.45 -30.81 -15.84
N ARG A 60 -6.76 -31.03 -15.75
CA ARG A 60 -7.69 -30.17 -15.00
C ARG A 60 -7.38 -30.18 -13.51
N LEU A 61 -7.13 -31.36 -12.93
CA LEU A 61 -6.74 -31.48 -11.51
C LEU A 61 -5.41 -30.76 -11.23
N ASN A 62 -4.41 -30.97 -12.09
CA ASN A 62 -3.12 -30.28 -11.99
C ASN A 62 -3.25 -28.75 -12.17
N PHE A 63 -4.15 -28.29 -13.04
CA PHE A 63 -4.46 -26.88 -13.21
C PHE A 63 -5.10 -26.28 -11.94
N VAL A 64 -6.05 -26.98 -11.31
CA VAL A 64 -6.65 -26.54 -10.04
C VAL A 64 -5.58 -26.42 -8.94
N HIS A 65 -4.68 -27.40 -8.83
CA HIS A 65 -3.56 -27.32 -7.89
C HIS A 65 -2.63 -26.14 -8.18
N TYR A 66 -2.36 -25.87 -9.47
CA TYR A 66 -1.59 -24.71 -9.89
C TYR A 66 -2.25 -23.40 -9.46
N ILE A 67 -3.56 -23.23 -9.70
CA ILE A 67 -4.32 -22.04 -9.28
C ILE A 67 -4.36 -21.92 -7.75
N LYS A 68 -4.58 -23.02 -7.00
CA LYS A 68 -4.50 -23.05 -5.53
C LYS A 68 -3.13 -22.59 -5.03
N GLY A 69 -2.05 -23.01 -5.68
CA GLY A 69 -0.69 -22.55 -5.37
C GLY A 69 -0.51 -21.05 -5.59
N LYS A 70 -1.08 -20.50 -6.68
CA LYS A 70 -1.05 -19.06 -6.97
C LYS A 70 -1.89 -18.25 -5.97
N LYS A 71 -3.09 -18.72 -5.60
CA LYS A 71 -3.92 -18.14 -4.54
C LYS A 71 -3.13 -18.04 -3.23
N ARG A 72 -2.53 -19.16 -2.80
CA ARG A 72 -1.72 -19.21 -1.56
C ARG A 72 -0.54 -18.26 -1.59
N SER A 73 0.08 -18.06 -2.76
CA SER A 73 1.16 -17.09 -2.90
C SER A 73 0.68 -15.66 -2.69
N GLU A 74 -0.52 -15.28 -3.13
CA GLU A 74 -1.08 -13.94 -2.86
C GLU A 74 -1.59 -13.82 -1.41
N GLU A 75 -2.14 -14.88 -0.82
CA GLU A 75 -2.49 -14.93 0.61
C GLU A 75 -1.26 -14.70 1.50
N ASN A 76 -0.13 -15.30 1.15
CA ASN A 76 1.12 -15.05 1.84
C ASN A 76 1.57 -13.58 1.69
N LYS A 77 1.33 -12.94 0.53
CA LYS A 77 1.64 -11.53 0.33
C LYS A 77 0.78 -10.60 1.19
N ILE A 78 -0.53 -10.89 1.34
CA ILE A 78 -1.36 -10.07 2.23
C ILE A 78 -0.99 -10.28 3.70
N ALA A 79 -0.69 -11.51 4.12
CA ALA A 79 -0.24 -11.79 5.48
C ALA A 79 1.09 -11.10 5.82
N THR A 80 2.06 -11.14 4.90
CA THR A 80 3.33 -10.43 5.04
C THR A 80 3.17 -8.92 4.99
N LEU A 81 2.29 -8.40 4.14
CA LEU A 81 1.93 -6.99 4.14
C LEU A 81 1.37 -6.59 5.52
N ASP A 82 0.44 -7.34 6.07
CA ASP A 82 -0.18 -7.03 7.37
C ASP A 82 0.82 -7.09 8.52
N ALA A 83 1.72 -8.07 8.50
CA ALA A 83 2.80 -8.20 9.49
C ALA A 83 3.78 -7.03 9.46
N ILE A 84 4.04 -6.43 8.29
CA ILE A 84 5.04 -5.36 8.13
C ILE A 84 4.40 -3.95 8.18
N TRP A 85 3.20 -3.79 7.65
CA TRP A 85 2.56 -2.48 7.45
C TRP A 85 2.24 -1.78 8.76
N MET A 86 1.71 -2.50 9.74
CA MET A 86 1.35 -1.92 11.03
C MET A 86 2.59 -1.45 11.82
N PRO A 87 3.64 -2.27 12.00
CA PRO A 87 4.88 -1.81 12.64
C PRO A 87 5.53 -0.63 11.93
N LEU A 88 5.55 -0.63 10.59
CA LEU A 88 6.14 0.45 9.81
C LEU A 88 5.41 1.78 10.05
N ASN A 89 4.08 1.77 10.05
CA ASN A 89 3.28 2.97 10.30
C ASN A 89 3.49 3.50 11.72
N ILE A 90 3.52 2.61 12.72
CA ILE A 90 3.80 2.98 14.11
C ILE A 90 5.18 3.61 14.22
N PHE A 91 6.19 3.02 13.58
CA PHE A 91 7.55 3.55 13.59
C PHE A 91 7.62 4.96 13.00
N VAL A 92 7.06 5.17 11.80
CA VAL A 92 7.06 6.48 11.13
C VAL A 92 6.34 7.54 11.97
N LEU A 93 5.16 7.22 12.48
CA LEU A 93 4.40 8.16 13.32
C LEU A 93 5.12 8.46 14.64
N THR A 94 5.76 7.46 15.25
CA THR A 94 6.54 7.64 16.47
C THR A 94 7.72 8.58 16.23
N VAL A 95 8.48 8.38 15.14
CA VAL A 95 9.61 9.26 14.80
C VAL A 95 9.14 10.70 14.61
N LEU A 96 8.02 10.91 13.90
CA LEU A 96 7.45 12.25 13.71
C LEU A 96 7.01 12.88 15.05
N LEU A 97 6.34 12.12 15.91
CA LEU A 97 5.93 12.59 17.24
C LEU A 97 7.12 12.92 18.13
N THR A 98 8.15 12.07 18.16
CA THR A 98 9.38 12.33 18.91
C THR A 98 10.08 13.59 18.42
N PHE A 99 10.13 13.80 17.10
CA PHE A 99 10.67 15.02 16.51
C PHE A 99 9.87 16.25 16.96
N MET A 100 8.53 16.18 16.91
CA MET A 100 7.67 17.26 17.40
C MET A 100 7.95 17.59 18.87
N PHE A 101 8.01 16.57 19.74
CA PHE A 101 8.28 16.77 21.16
C PHE A 101 9.66 17.36 21.43
N ALA A 102 10.70 16.91 20.73
CA ALA A 102 12.05 17.46 20.87
C ALA A 102 12.10 18.96 20.51
N PHE A 103 11.40 19.37 19.44
CA PHE A 103 11.31 20.78 19.06
C PHE A 103 10.52 21.61 20.07
N VAL A 104 9.41 21.07 20.59
CA VAL A 104 8.62 21.74 21.64
C VAL A 104 9.47 21.95 22.90
N GLU A 105 10.25 20.96 23.30
CA GLU A 105 11.12 21.06 24.47
C GLU A 105 12.26 22.07 24.24
N LEU A 106 12.85 22.11 23.05
CA LEU A 106 13.85 23.10 22.67
C LEU A 106 13.29 24.53 22.72
N ILE A 107 12.09 24.75 22.18
CA ILE A 107 11.37 26.03 22.26
C ILE A 107 11.13 26.43 23.71
N LYS A 108 10.61 25.51 24.52
CA LYS A 108 10.30 25.76 25.94
C LYS A 108 11.57 26.18 26.70
N ASN A 109 12.66 25.45 26.50
CA ASN A 109 13.94 25.74 27.16
C ASN A 109 14.53 27.08 26.69
N TYR A 110 14.42 27.39 25.40
CA TYR A 110 14.83 28.70 24.86
C TYR A 110 14.01 29.85 25.47
N ASN A 111 12.67 29.72 25.52
CA ASN A 111 11.81 30.74 26.11
C ASN A 111 12.07 30.91 27.62
N ALA A 112 12.34 29.83 28.34
CA ALA A 112 12.70 29.90 29.76
C ALA A 112 14.02 30.66 29.97
N ALA A 113 15.06 30.35 29.20
CA ALA A 113 16.35 31.02 29.28
C ALA A 113 16.24 32.52 28.91
N ALA A 114 15.47 32.85 27.86
CA ALA A 114 15.22 34.23 27.48
C ALA A 114 14.49 35.00 28.60
N SER A 115 13.46 34.39 29.21
CA SER A 115 12.72 34.99 30.33
C SER A 115 13.60 35.21 31.56
N GLU A 116 14.51 34.29 31.87
CA GLU A 116 15.46 34.43 32.99
C GLU A 116 16.41 35.61 32.76
N ILE A 117 16.97 35.76 31.56
CA ILE A 117 17.82 36.89 31.19
C ILE A 117 17.06 38.22 31.33
N VAL A 118 15.81 38.28 30.88
CA VAL A 118 14.95 39.47 31.02
C VAL A 118 14.79 39.87 32.49
N THR A 119 14.47 38.88 33.32
CA THR A 119 14.11 39.10 34.72
C THR A 119 15.32 39.49 35.57
N ASN A 120 16.48 38.85 35.33
CA ASN A 120 17.67 39.02 36.16
C ASN A 120 18.58 40.18 35.72
N TYR A 121 18.70 40.47 34.42
CA TYR A 121 19.64 41.49 33.91
C TYR A 121 18.96 42.82 33.56
N PHE A 122 17.74 42.81 33.01
CA PHE A 122 17.13 44.02 32.43
C PHE A 122 16.21 44.82 33.35
N VAL A 123 15.75 44.24 34.46
CA VAL A 123 15.03 45.00 35.51
C VAL A 123 15.94 46.03 36.20
N SER A 124 17.27 45.92 36.03
CA SER A 124 18.24 46.85 36.65
C SER A 124 18.67 48.03 35.78
N ASN A 125 18.42 48.03 34.46
CA ASN A 125 18.82 49.14 33.57
C ASN A 125 17.98 49.20 32.28
N THR A 126 17.26 50.33 32.13
CA THR A 126 16.59 50.85 30.91
C THR A 126 15.32 50.13 30.41
N ASP A 127 14.16 50.77 30.61
CA ASP A 127 12.81 50.33 30.18
C ASP A 127 12.71 49.93 28.69
N LYS A 128 13.49 50.57 27.81
CA LYS A 128 13.48 50.28 26.36
C LYS A 128 14.02 48.90 26.02
N LEU A 129 14.97 48.36 26.81
CA LEU A 129 15.52 47.03 26.55
C LEU A 129 14.59 45.92 27.05
N TYR A 130 13.91 46.17 28.17
CA TYR A 130 12.87 45.28 28.68
C TYR A 130 11.74 45.08 27.65
N GLU A 131 11.23 46.15 27.07
CA GLU A 131 10.15 46.09 26.07
C GLU A 131 10.57 45.34 24.80
N GLN A 132 11.81 45.55 24.32
CA GLN A 132 12.35 44.81 23.17
C GLN A 132 12.45 43.31 23.44
N THR A 133 12.88 42.93 24.64
CA THR A 133 13.07 41.52 24.99
C THR A 133 11.72 40.82 25.23
N ALA A 134 10.74 41.51 25.82
CA ALA A 134 9.38 41.00 25.96
C ALA A 134 8.69 40.75 24.60
N ARG A 135 8.85 41.67 23.63
CA ARG A 135 8.33 41.49 22.26
C ARG A 135 9.00 40.31 21.54
N LEU A 136 10.30 40.11 21.77
CA LEU A 136 11.04 38.97 21.21
C LEU A 136 10.54 37.64 21.78
N LEU A 137 10.23 37.61 23.08
CA LEU A 137 9.62 36.46 23.74
C LEU A 137 8.24 36.15 23.16
N GLU A 138 7.37 37.15 23.04
CA GLU A 138 6.03 37.03 22.48
C GLU A 138 6.04 36.53 21.02
N PHE A 139 6.95 37.08 20.21
CA PHE A 139 7.17 36.64 18.83
C PHE A 139 7.56 35.16 18.77
N ASN A 140 8.51 34.73 19.60
CA ASN A 140 8.94 33.33 19.63
C ASN A 140 7.84 32.39 20.12
N PHE A 141 7.02 32.79 21.11
CA PHE A 141 5.85 32.02 21.52
C PHE A 141 4.84 31.85 20.38
N LYS A 142 4.57 32.92 19.63
CA LYS A 142 3.65 32.88 18.49
C LYS A 142 4.15 31.96 17.37
N GLU A 143 5.41 32.09 16.97
CA GLU A 143 6.03 31.22 15.95
C GLU A 143 6.03 29.76 16.37
N SER A 144 6.20 29.49 17.67
CA SER A 144 6.15 28.13 18.22
C SER A 144 4.77 27.49 18.13
N ILE A 145 3.71 28.25 18.41
CA ILE A 145 2.33 27.77 18.27
C ILE A 145 2.00 27.50 16.80
N ILE A 146 2.46 28.38 15.89
CA ILE A 146 2.29 28.20 14.45
C ILE A 146 3.02 26.94 13.98
N PHE A 147 4.27 26.74 14.41
CA PHE A 147 5.04 25.53 14.11
C PHE A 147 4.31 24.26 14.59
N TYR A 148 3.80 24.26 15.83
CA TYR A 148 3.04 23.13 16.36
C TYR A 148 1.78 22.82 15.55
N GLY A 149 1.01 23.87 15.22
CA GLY A 149 -0.20 23.73 14.41
C GLY A 149 0.10 23.12 13.05
N MET A 150 1.12 23.64 12.35
CA MET A 150 1.53 23.14 11.04
C MET A 150 2.06 21.70 11.12
N PHE A 151 2.89 21.38 12.11
CA PHE A 151 3.47 20.05 12.26
C PHE A 151 2.40 18.99 12.61
N SER A 152 1.41 19.36 13.44
CA SER A 152 0.28 18.49 13.76
C SER A 152 -0.54 18.14 12.52
N VAL A 153 -0.76 19.13 11.63
CA VAL A 153 -1.42 18.90 10.34
C VAL A 153 -0.61 17.95 9.45
N ILE A 154 0.72 18.08 9.43
CA ILE A 154 1.61 17.18 8.67
C ILE A 154 1.51 15.74 9.19
N ILE A 155 1.52 15.52 10.51
CA ILE A 155 1.35 14.20 11.11
C ILE A 155 0.00 13.60 10.69
N LEU A 156 -1.07 14.38 10.75
CA LEU A 156 -2.41 13.94 10.37
C LEU A 156 -2.49 13.55 8.89
N ILE A 157 -1.97 14.39 7.99
CA ILE A 157 -1.91 14.09 6.55
C ILE A 157 -1.10 12.82 6.30
N THR A 158 0.03 12.65 6.98
CA THR A 158 0.88 11.46 6.86
C THR A 158 0.12 10.21 7.31
N GLY A 159 -0.59 10.28 8.43
CA GLY A 159 -1.43 9.18 8.92
C GLY A 159 -2.53 8.78 7.93
N VAL A 160 -3.23 9.77 7.35
CA VAL A 160 -4.25 9.52 6.31
C VAL A 160 -3.62 8.91 5.06
N ALA A 161 -2.48 9.43 4.60
CA ALA A 161 -1.77 8.90 3.44
C ALA A 161 -1.36 7.44 3.64
N LEU A 162 -0.78 7.09 4.80
CA LEU A 162 -0.43 5.71 5.16
C LEU A 162 -1.67 4.80 5.21
N TYR A 163 -2.79 5.29 5.73
CA TYR A 163 -4.04 4.54 5.74
C TYR A 163 -4.54 4.23 4.32
N VAL A 164 -4.62 5.24 3.46
CA VAL A 164 -5.10 5.10 2.07
C VAL A 164 -4.18 4.18 1.26
N LEU A 165 -2.86 4.35 1.38
CA LEU A 165 -1.88 3.49 0.71
C LEU A 165 -2.02 2.02 1.14
N GLY A 166 -2.18 1.78 2.45
CA GLY A 166 -2.37 0.43 2.99
C GLY A 166 -3.66 -0.20 2.49
N LYS A 167 -4.77 0.54 2.54
CA LYS A 167 -6.07 0.11 2.04
C LYS A 167 -6.01 -0.28 0.56
N ASN A 168 -5.43 0.57 -0.28
CA ASN A 168 -5.35 0.31 -1.72
C ASN A 168 -4.50 -0.93 -2.02
N ARG A 169 -3.36 -1.11 -1.34
CA ARG A 169 -2.53 -2.31 -1.51
C ARG A 169 -3.25 -3.58 -1.09
N ARG A 170 -3.95 -3.58 0.07
CA ARG A 170 -4.75 -4.73 0.53
C ARG A 170 -5.85 -5.07 -0.46
N MET A 171 -6.58 -4.06 -0.95
CA MET A 171 -7.66 -4.26 -1.91
C MET A 171 -7.16 -4.91 -3.21
N ASN A 172 -6.02 -4.44 -3.74
CA ASN A 172 -5.45 -5.02 -4.97
C ASN A 172 -5.06 -6.50 -4.80
N ILE A 173 -4.51 -6.88 -3.64
CA ILE A 173 -4.17 -8.28 -3.36
C ILE A 173 -5.44 -9.10 -3.14
N ALA A 174 -6.42 -8.56 -2.40
CA ALA A 174 -7.71 -9.21 -2.18
C ALA A 174 -8.45 -9.51 -3.50
N ASN A 175 -8.49 -8.54 -4.43
CA ASN A 175 -9.09 -8.73 -5.74
C ASN A 175 -8.41 -9.86 -6.54
N LYS A 176 -7.08 -10.01 -6.42
CA LYS A 176 -6.36 -11.14 -7.02
C LYS A 176 -6.70 -12.47 -6.36
N ILE A 177 -6.85 -12.49 -5.04
CA ILE A 177 -7.27 -13.69 -4.31
C ILE A 177 -8.67 -14.11 -4.75
N SER A 178 -9.62 -13.17 -4.83
CA SER A 178 -10.98 -13.42 -5.31
C SER A 178 -11.00 -13.95 -6.75
N PHE A 179 -10.18 -13.40 -7.64
CA PHE A 179 -10.03 -13.92 -9.00
C PHE A 179 -9.63 -15.40 -9.04
N TYR A 180 -8.66 -15.83 -8.23
CA TYR A 180 -8.27 -17.24 -8.19
C TYR A 180 -9.33 -18.12 -7.54
N GLU A 181 -10.01 -17.62 -6.51
CA GLU A 181 -11.10 -18.32 -5.82
C GLU A 181 -12.27 -18.59 -6.77
N ASP A 182 -12.65 -17.60 -7.57
CA ASP A 182 -13.69 -17.74 -8.57
C ASP A 182 -13.36 -18.80 -9.61
N ILE A 183 -12.12 -18.81 -10.14
CA ILE A 183 -11.69 -19.87 -11.08
C ILE A 183 -11.82 -21.26 -10.45
N ILE A 184 -11.39 -21.42 -9.19
CA ILE A 184 -11.48 -22.70 -8.48
C ILE A 184 -12.95 -23.12 -8.33
N LEU A 185 -13.81 -22.20 -7.89
CA LEU A 185 -15.24 -22.46 -7.70
C LEU A 185 -15.96 -22.82 -8.99
N ILE A 186 -15.62 -22.17 -10.11
CA ILE A 186 -16.17 -22.47 -11.44
C ILE A 186 -15.84 -23.91 -11.83
N ILE A 187 -14.57 -24.33 -11.67
CA ILE A 187 -14.12 -25.67 -12.04
C ILE A 187 -14.75 -26.74 -11.12
N GLU A 188 -14.82 -26.48 -9.82
CA GLU A 188 -15.43 -27.40 -8.85
C GLU A 188 -16.94 -27.57 -9.11
N LYS A 189 -17.66 -26.49 -9.45
CA LYS A 189 -19.07 -26.56 -9.88
C LYS A 189 -19.22 -27.40 -11.14
N GLU A 190 -18.42 -27.15 -12.18
CA GLU A 190 -18.48 -27.88 -13.45
C GLU A 190 -18.26 -29.39 -13.25
N ASN A 191 -17.28 -29.78 -12.43
CA ASN A 191 -17.00 -31.18 -12.12
C ASN A 191 -18.19 -31.84 -11.41
N ASN A 192 -18.80 -31.17 -10.43
CA ASN A 192 -19.98 -31.69 -9.72
C ASN A 192 -21.19 -31.86 -10.64
N TYR A 193 -21.36 -31.00 -11.66
CA TYR A 193 -22.40 -31.17 -12.67
C TYR A 193 -22.16 -32.37 -13.58
N LYS A 194 -20.91 -32.68 -13.94
CA LYS A 194 -20.57 -33.84 -14.78
C LYS A 194 -20.75 -35.18 -14.08
N VAL A 195 -20.52 -35.25 -12.76
CA VAL A 195 -20.69 -36.49 -11.97
C VAL A 195 -22.17 -36.87 -11.76
N LYS A 196 -23.10 -35.90 -11.90
CA LYS A 196 -24.55 -36.12 -11.70
C LYS A 196 -25.33 -36.50 -12.97
N ARG A 197 -24.68 -36.56 -14.14
CA ARG A 197 -25.27 -37.01 -15.41
C ARG A 197 -24.74 -38.38 -15.79
#